data_AF-A0A081PKH8-F1
#
_entry.id   AF-A0A081PKH8-F1
#
_cell.length_a   1.000
_cell.length_b   1.000
_cell.length_c   1.000
_cell.angle_alpha   90.00
_cell.angle_beta   90.00
_cell.angle_gamma   90.00
#
_symmetry.space_group_name_H-M   'P 1'
#
loop_
_entity.id
_entity.type
_entity.pdbx_description
1 polymer ?
#
loop_
_entity_poly.entity_id
_entity_poly.type
_entity_poly.pdbx_seq_one_letter_code
_entity_poly.pdbx_strand_id
1 'polypeptide(L)'
;MIWDFKTTNIFSLITNNISINFKRWNFNLLQNQNNSVEICSFIILGIISIFVLMRHYNPALVVDILRKEYPEVNKRILQRIDNDIPMKLDDLELIPCIIRSFKVHRGVDHIEWINKLGSRDISEDRELLLSVVMLFFHPEKLIQLTTEKARYGVMSKMSGELNCGRDVLKKSLTAVIVAFRVYKSFHEEAYRLYELIKIENKFFEYGKAE
;
A
#
# COMPACT_ATOMS: atom_id res chain seq x y z
N MET A 1 26.90 29.76 10.35
CA MET A 1 27.43 29.17 9.11
C MET A 1 28.63 28.31 9.48
N ILE A 2 28.37 27.11 9.99
CA ILE A 2 29.37 26.07 10.25
C ILE A 2 28.66 24.78 9.85
N TRP A 3 28.62 24.50 8.54
CA TRP A 3 28.34 23.15 8.07
C TRP A 3 29.64 22.39 8.23
N ASP A 4 29.65 21.62 9.32
CA ASP A 4 30.78 20.97 9.93
C ASP A 4 31.47 20.01 8.94
N PHE A 5 32.79 20.16 8.82
CA PHE A 5 33.70 19.45 7.89
C PHE A 5 33.67 17.90 8.03
N LYS A 6 32.94 17.39 9.03
CA LYS A 6 32.76 15.96 9.32
C LYS A 6 31.71 15.27 8.44
N THR A 7 30.64 15.95 8.02
CA THR A 7 29.61 15.32 7.18
C THR A 7 30.12 15.02 5.78
N THR A 8 31.00 15.85 5.23
CA THR A 8 31.61 15.65 3.91
C THR A 8 32.51 14.42 3.85
N ASN A 9 33.21 14.10 4.95
CA ASN A 9 34.06 12.90 5.04
C ASN A 9 33.23 11.60 5.16
N ILE A 10 32.10 11.64 5.85
CA ILE A 10 31.19 10.49 5.93
C ILE A 10 30.44 10.29 4.61
N PHE A 11 30.04 11.38 3.93
CA PHE A 11 29.41 11.31 2.61
C PHE A 11 30.35 10.74 1.55
N SER A 12 31.64 11.12 1.57
CA SER A 12 32.64 10.56 0.64
C SER A 12 32.94 9.09 0.96
N LEU A 13 32.98 8.69 2.24
CA LEU A 13 33.17 7.30 2.66
C LEU A 13 31.99 6.41 2.29
N ILE A 14 30.75 6.92 2.39
CA ILE A 14 29.54 6.17 2.05
C ILE A 14 29.36 6.09 0.53
N THR A 15 29.57 7.17 -0.21
CA THR A 15 29.50 7.14 -1.68
C THR A 15 30.62 6.30 -2.28
N ASN A 16 31.83 6.31 -1.70
CA ASN A 16 32.90 5.40 -2.10
C ASN A 16 32.58 3.95 -1.75
N ASN A 17 32.06 3.65 -0.55
CA ASN A 17 31.67 2.27 -0.22
C ASN A 17 30.50 1.76 -1.07
N ILE A 18 29.50 2.59 -1.36
CA ILE A 18 28.39 2.23 -2.23
C ILE A 18 28.91 2.03 -3.67
N SER A 19 29.71 2.96 -4.20
CA SER A 19 30.27 2.86 -5.56
C SER A 19 31.23 1.67 -5.71
N ILE A 20 32.05 1.39 -4.70
CA ILE A 20 32.94 0.21 -4.66
C ILE A 20 32.11 -1.07 -4.60
N ASN A 21 31.09 -1.15 -3.73
CA ASN A 21 30.23 -2.33 -3.63
C ASN A 21 29.36 -2.52 -4.86
N PHE A 22 28.93 -1.45 -5.54
CA PHE A 22 28.13 -1.52 -6.77
C PHE A 22 28.96 -1.86 -8.01
N LYS A 23 30.20 -1.35 -8.13
CA LYS A 23 31.16 -1.78 -9.15
C LYS A 23 31.54 -3.26 -8.96
N ARG A 24 31.72 -3.69 -7.70
CA ARG A 24 31.98 -5.09 -7.35
C ARG A 24 30.75 -5.98 -7.61
N TRP A 25 29.53 -5.45 -7.42
CA TRP A 25 28.26 -6.09 -7.78
C TRP A 25 28.17 -6.35 -9.29
N ASN A 26 28.44 -5.35 -10.14
CA ASN A 26 28.44 -5.51 -11.60
C ASN A 26 29.57 -6.44 -12.10
N PHE A 27 30.75 -6.39 -11.48
CA PHE A 27 31.89 -7.23 -11.89
C PHE A 27 31.69 -8.71 -11.51
N ASN A 28 31.14 -9.00 -10.33
CA ASN A 28 30.90 -10.38 -9.88
C ASN A 28 29.66 -11.02 -10.55
N LEU A 29 28.62 -10.24 -10.88
CA LEU A 29 27.47 -10.73 -11.65
C LEU A 29 27.83 -11.18 -13.07
N LEU A 30 28.89 -10.61 -13.66
CA LEU A 30 29.39 -10.99 -14.98
C LEU A 30 30.34 -12.20 -14.93
N GLN A 31 30.87 -12.57 -13.76
CA GLN A 31 31.92 -13.58 -13.62
C GLN A 31 31.49 -14.87 -12.91
N ASN A 32 30.38 -14.89 -12.15
CA ASN A 32 30.06 -16.05 -11.32
C ASN A 32 28.64 -16.59 -11.55
N GLN A 33 28.53 -17.61 -12.41
CA GLN A 33 27.32 -18.44 -12.52
C GLN A 33 27.23 -19.58 -11.48
N ASN A 34 28.19 -19.74 -10.55
CA ASN A 34 28.28 -20.95 -9.72
C ASN A 34 28.17 -20.80 -8.19
N ASN A 35 27.91 -19.61 -7.64
CA ASN A 35 27.80 -19.45 -6.17
C ASN A 35 26.43 -18.91 -5.72
N SER A 36 25.46 -19.81 -5.59
CA SER A 36 24.11 -19.51 -5.08
C SER A 36 24.10 -18.96 -3.64
N VAL A 37 25.09 -19.32 -2.82
CA VAL A 37 25.18 -18.90 -1.41
C VAL A 37 25.61 -17.44 -1.27
N GLU A 38 26.57 -16.99 -2.08
CA GLU A 38 27.04 -15.59 -2.04
C GLU A 38 25.95 -14.63 -2.53
N ILE A 39 25.24 -15.01 -3.60
CA ILE A 39 24.13 -14.21 -4.15
C ILE A 39 23.03 -13.99 -3.10
N CYS A 40 22.67 -15.03 -2.34
CA CYS A 40 21.68 -14.92 -1.25
C CYS A 40 22.15 -14.01 -0.12
N SER A 41 23.40 -14.12 0.32
CA SER A 41 23.95 -13.23 1.36
C SER A 41 23.99 -11.76 0.92
N PHE A 42 24.31 -11.48 -0.35
CA PHE A 42 24.32 -10.11 -0.88
C PHE A 42 22.92 -9.52 -1.09
N ILE A 43 21.93 -10.32 -1.53
CA ILE A 43 20.54 -9.87 -1.63
C ILE A 43 19.97 -9.55 -0.25
N ILE A 44 20.25 -10.41 0.75
CA ILE A 44 19.82 -10.18 2.14
C ILE A 44 20.45 -8.90 2.68
N LEU A 45 21.75 -8.67 2.46
CA LEU A 45 22.43 -7.43 2.86
C LEU A 45 21.87 -6.19 2.14
N GLY A 46 21.51 -6.32 0.86
CA GLY A 46 20.87 -5.25 0.09
C GLY A 46 19.48 -4.90 0.63
N ILE A 47 18.65 -5.91 0.91
CA ILE A 47 17.32 -5.73 1.48
C ILE A 47 17.40 -5.13 2.88
N ILE A 48 18.29 -5.64 3.75
CA ILE A 48 18.53 -5.09 5.09
C ILE A 48 19.00 -3.64 5.00
N SER A 49 19.90 -3.32 4.07
CA SER A 49 20.39 -1.95 3.89
C SER A 49 19.28 -1.01 3.44
N ILE A 50 18.40 -1.43 2.52
CA ILE A 50 17.21 -0.67 2.12
C ILE A 50 16.24 -0.50 3.29
N PHE A 51 16.01 -1.55 4.08
CA PHE A 51 15.14 -1.51 5.25
C PHE A 51 15.69 -0.57 6.34
N VAL A 52 17.00 -0.58 6.56
CA VAL A 52 17.70 0.34 7.48
C VAL A 52 17.64 1.77 6.94
N LEU A 53 17.85 1.98 5.64
CA LEU A 53 17.69 3.28 4.99
C LEU A 53 16.27 3.83 5.16
N MET A 54 15.25 3.01 4.93
CA MET A 54 13.84 3.43 5.10
C MET A 54 13.45 3.68 6.56
N ARG A 55 14.18 3.11 7.53
CA ARG A 55 13.94 3.35 8.96
C ARG A 55 14.52 4.68 9.45
N HIS A 56 15.59 5.17 8.82
CA HIS A 56 16.31 6.36 9.26
C HIS A 56 16.12 7.58 8.36
N TYR A 57 15.67 7.39 7.13
CA TYR A 57 15.52 8.46 6.14
C TYR A 57 14.10 8.49 5.58
N ASN A 58 13.66 9.70 5.23
CA ASN A 58 12.35 9.90 4.61
C ASN A 58 12.27 9.06 3.31
N PRO A 59 11.28 8.15 3.17
CA PRO A 59 11.13 7.30 2.00
C PRO A 59 11.08 8.08 0.68
N ALA A 60 10.51 9.30 0.67
CA ALA A 60 10.47 10.16 -0.50
C ALA A 60 11.89 10.56 -0.96
N LEU A 61 12.78 10.85 -0.01
CA LEU A 61 14.18 11.20 -0.30
C LEU A 61 14.94 10.01 -0.88
N VAL A 62 14.70 8.79 -0.35
CA VAL A 62 15.32 7.56 -0.86
C VAL A 62 14.86 7.28 -2.28
N VAL A 63 13.57 7.44 -2.57
CA VAL A 63 13.00 7.29 -3.92
C VAL A 63 13.57 8.32 -4.88
N ASP A 64 13.71 9.58 -4.47
CA ASP A 64 14.26 10.64 -5.33
C ASP A 64 15.74 10.41 -5.66
N ILE A 65 16.53 9.94 -4.69
CA ILE A 65 17.94 9.56 -4.93
C ILE A 65 18.00 8.37 -5.88
N LEU A 66 17.17 7.34 -5.70
CA LEU A 66 17.13 6.18 -6.59
C LEU A 66 16.73 6.56 -8.02
N ARG A 67 15.75 7.46 -8.19
CA ARG A 67 15.35 7.99 -9.50
C ARG A 67 16.49 8.76 -10.18
N LYS A 68 17.23 9.57 -9.41
CA LYS A 68 18.28 10.44 -9.94
C LYS A 68 19.58 9.69 -10.24
N GLU A 69 20.05 8.88 -9.30
CA GLU A 69 21.38 8.25 -9.35
C GLU A 69 21.33 6.84 -9.99
N TYR A 70 20.19 6.15 -9.97
CA TYR A 70 20.04 4.78 -10.47
C TYR A 70 18.75 4.57 -11.29
N PRO A 71 18.57 5.29 -12.41
CA PRO A 71 17.32 5.27 -13.19
C PRO A 71 16.95 3.88 -13.73
N GLU A 72 17.94 3.07 -14.11
CA GLU A 72 17.74 1.69 -14.59
C GLU A 72 17.19 0.75 -13.52
N VAL A 73 17.64 0.92 -12.27
CA VAL A 73 17.15 0.15 -11.12
C VAL A 73 15.72 0.57 -10.80
N ASN A 74 15.45 1.88 -10.77
CA ASN A 74 14.10 2.41 -10.58
C ASN A 74 13.14 1.90 -11.66
N LYS A 75 13.56 1.87 -12.93
CA LYS A 75 12.75 1.33 -14.04
C LYS A 75 12.43 -0.15 -13.85
N ARG A 76 13.41 -0.98 -13.46
CA ARG A 76 13.18 -2.41 -13.17
C ARG A 76 12.28 -2.65 -11.96
N ILE A 77 12.41 -1.83 -10.91
CA ILE A 77 11.53 -1.87 -9.74
C ILE A 77 10.10 -1.52 -10.15
N LEU A 78 9.90 -0.43 -10.90
CA LEU A 78 8.58 -0.04 -11.39
C LEU A 78 7.97 -1.10 -12.30
N GLN A 79 8.72 -1.65 -13.26
CA GLN A 79 8.23 -2.74 -14.10
C GLN A 79 7.82 -3.98 -13.30
N ARG A 80 8.56 -4.29 -12.23
CA ARG A 80 8.23 -5.41 -11.36
C ARG A 80 7.01 -5.12 -10.49
N ILE A 81 6.88 -3.89 -9.99
CA ILE A 81 5.67 -3.41 -9.31
C ILE A 81 4.47 -3.48 -10.25
N ASP A 82 4.59 -3.02 -11.50
CA ASP A 82 3.51 -3.05 -12.48
C ASP A 82 3.12 -4.49 -12.88
N ASN A 83 4.07 -5.43 -12.88
CA ASN A 83 3.81 -6.85 -13.15
C ASN A 83 3.20 -7.59 -11.95
N ASP A 84 3.66 -7.27 -10.74
CA ASP A 84 3.28 -7.97 -9.50
C ASP A 84 2.05 -7.33 -8.81
N ILE A 85 1.73 -6.06 -9.12
CA ILE A 85 0.55 -5.33 -8.64
C ILE A 85 -0.45 -5.19 -9.80
N PRO A 86 -1.49 -6.04 -9.87
CA PRO A 86 -2.43 -6.00 -10.96
C PRO A 86 -3.32 -4.76 -10.78
N MET A 87 -3.38 -3.92 -11.81
CA MET A 87 -4.11 -2.65 -11.88
C MET A 87 -3.49 -1.46 -11.14
N LYS A 88 -3.60 -0.31 -11.81
CA LYS A 88 -3.39 0.99 -11.19
C LYS A 88 -4.32 1.07 -9.99
N LEU A 89 -3.76 1.41 -8.82
CA LEU A 89 -4.45 1.69 -7.55
C LEU A 89 -5.54 2.79 -7.63
N ASP A 90 -5.94 3.20 -8.83
CA ASP A 90 -6.81 4.32 -9.18
C ASP A 90 -8.08 3.89 -9.91
N ASP A 91 -8.37 2.59 -10.06
CA ASP A 91 -9.60 2.15 -10.71
C ASP A 91 -10.82 2.26 -9.78
N LEU A 92 -11.30 3.49 -9.64
CA LEU A 92 -12.48 3.82 -8.85
C LEU A 92 -13.77 3.20 -9.42
N GLU A 93 -13.74 2.63 -10.63
CA GLU A 93 -14.88 1.94 -11.25
C GLU A 93 -15.18 0.60 -10.56
N LEU A 94 -14.26 0.07 -9.76
CA LEU A 94 -14.49 -1.13 -8.96
C LEU A 94 -15.39 -0.89 -7.74
N ILE A 95 -15.46 0.36 -7.23
CA ILE A 95 -16.17 0.70 -5.99
C ILE A 95 -17.66 0.28 -6.00
N PRO A 96 -18.47 0.56 -7.04
CA PRO A 96 -19.86 0.11 -7.09
C PRO A 96 -20.00 -1.41 -7.04
N CYS A 97 -19.05 -2.14 -7.62
CA CYS A 97 -19.05 -3.61 -7.61
C CYS A 97 -18.71 -4.15 -6.22
N ILE A 98 -17.70 -3.58 -5.55
CA ILE A 98 -17.35 -3.91 -4.16
C ILE A 98 -18.54 -3.67 -3.23
N ILE A 99 -19.22 -2.51 -3.34
CA ILE A 99 -20.39 -2.17 -2.52
C ILE A 99 -21.52 -3.18 -2.75
N ARG A 100 -21.77 -3.57 -4.00
CA ARG A 100 -22.81 -4.54 -4.34
C ARG A 100 -22.54 -5.91 -3.75
N SER A 101 -21.34 -6.47 -3.94
CA SER A 101 -20.99 -7.78 -3.35
C SER A 101 -21.00 -7.71 -1.82
N PHE A 102 -20.55 -6.60 -1.22
CA PHE A 102 -20.65 -6.41 0.23
C PHE A 102 -22.10 -6.49 0.73
N LYS A 103 -23.02 -5.78 0.08
CA LYS A 103 -24.45 -5.80 0.40
C LYS A 103 -25.01 -7.23 0.39
N VAL A 104 -24.64 -8.01 -0.62
CA VAL A 104 -25.04 -9.43 -0.74
C VAL A 104 -24.48 -10.26 0.43
N HIS A 105 -23.18 -10.19 0.70
CA HIS A 105 -22.54 -10.98 1.76
C HIS A 105 -23.01 -10.63 3.17
N ARG A 106 -23.38 -9.37 3.41
CA ARG A 106 -23.89 -8.90 4.70
C ARG A 106 -25.41 -9.01 4.83
N GLY A 107 -26.12 -9.28 3.74
CA GLY A 107 -27.58 -9.27 3.72
C GLY A 107 -28.17 -7.90 4.07
N VAL A 108 -27.50 -6.83 3.66
CA VAL A 108 -27.92 -5.44 3.91
C VAL A 108 -28.29 -4.76 2.61
N ASP A 109 -29.41 -4.03 2.60
CA ASP A 109 -29.78 -3.18 1.47
C ASP A 109 -30.23 -1.79 1.93
N HIS A 110 -29.26 -1.02 2.43
CA HIS A 110 -29.51 0.36 2.79
C HIS A 110 -29.59 1.23 1.54
N ILE A 111 -30.68 2.00 1.44
CA ILE A 111 -30.89 3.05 0.43
C ILE A 111 -29.98 4.25 0.71
N GLU A 112 -29.85 4.61 1.99
CA GLU A 112 -28.96 5.67 2.47
C GLU A 112 -28.09 5.16 3.61
N TRP A 113 -26.79 5.44 3.56
CA TRP A 113 -25.83 4.99 4.57
C TRP A 113 -25.58 6.04 5.66
N ILE A 114 -26.65 6.70 6.09
CA ILE A 114 -26.66 7.62 7.23
C ILE A 114 -27.57 7.11 8.34
N ASN A 115 -27.22 7.39 9.59
CA ASN A 115 -28.11 7.08 10.71
C ASN A 115 -29.26 8.08 10.71
N LYS A 116 -30.50 7.60 10.57
CA LYS A 116 -31.70 8.42 10.75
C LYS A 116 -32.23 8.23 12.16
N LEU A 117 -32.88 9.27 12.68
CA LEU A 117 -33.53 9.17 13.97
C LEU A 117 -34.60 8.06 13.92
N GLY A 118 -34.53 7.08 14.82
CA GLY A 118 -35.48 5.97 14.88
C GLY A 118 -35.20 4.80 13.92
N SER A 119 -34.11 4.83 13.16
CA SER A 119 -33.67 3.67 12.36
C SER A 119 -32.64 2.82 13.11
N ARG A 120 -32.44 1.58 12.64
CA ARG A 120 -31.32 0.73 13.07
C ARG A 120 -29.99 1.48 12.88
N ASP A 121 -29.09 1.36 13.84
CA ASP A 121 -27.72 1.89 13.70
C ASP A 121 -26.98 1.09 12.63
N ILE A 122 -26.52 1.78 11.59
CA ILE A 122 -25.81 1.18 10.45
C ILE A 122 -24.33 1.57 10.46
N SER A 123 -23.85 2.17 11.56
CA SER A 123 -22.45 2.62 11.68
C SER A 123 -21.49 1.46 11.53
N GLU A 124 -21.79 0.31 12.12
CA GLU A 124 -20.97 -0.90 12.01
C GLU A 124 -20.85 -1.37 10.55
N ASP A 125 -21.97 -1.52 9.85
CA ASP A 125 -21.95 -1.96 8.44
C ASP A 125 -21.23 -0.93 7.55
N ARG A 126 -21.42 0.37 7.80
CA ARG A 126 -20.74 1.45 7.08
C ARG A 126 -19.22 1.41 7.31
N GLU A 127 -18.80 1.23 8.56
CA GLU A 127 -17.40 1.16 8.94
C GLU A 127 -16.73 -0.10 8.38
N LEU A 128 -17.43 -1.23 8.41
CA LEU A 128 -16.95 -2.48 7.82
C LEU A 128 -16.80 -2.36 6.30
N LEU A 129 -17.80 -1.81 5.60
CA LEU A 129 -17.73 -1.55 4.16
C LEU A 129 -16.57 -0.59 3.82
N LEU A 130 -16.41 0.48 4.60
CA LEU A 130 -15.32 1.42 4.40
C LEU A 130 -13.95 0.76 4.60
N SER A 131 -13.83 -0.16 5.57
CA SER A 131 -12.62 -0.95 5.78
C SER A 131 -12.31 -1.83 4.57
N VAL A 132 -13.33 -2.53 4.04
CA VAL A 132 -13.19 -3.38 2.85
C VAL A 132 -12.73 -2.56 1.64
N VAL A 133 -13.38 -1.44 1.35
CA VAL A 133 -12.95 -0.56 0.24
C VAL A 133 -11.53 -0.06 0.46
N MET A 134 -11.17 0.32 1.68
CA MET A 134 -9.82 0.78 1.98
C MET A 134 -8.78 -0.34 1.83
N LEU A 135 -9.11 -1.62 2.05
CA LEU A 135 -8.20 -2.74 1.75
C LEU A 135 -7.89 -2.87 0.25
N PHE A 136 -8.83 -2.52 -0.63
CA PHE A 136 -8.62 -2.54 -2.08
C PHE A 136 -7.73 -1.38 -2.58
N PHE A 137 -7.85 -0.18 -2.00
CA PHE A 137 -7.22 1.03 -2.56
C PHE A 137 -6.09 1.61 -1.70
N HIS A 138 -6.17 1.45 -0.37
CA HIS A 138 -5.30 2.09 0.62
C HIS A 138 -5.08 1.24 1.88
N PRO A 139 -4.66 -0.03 1.75
CA PRO A 139 -4.45 -0.90 2.91
C PRO A 139 -3.46 -0.29 3.90
N GLU A 140 -2.43 0.42 3.42
CA GLU A 140 -1.43 1.13 4.21
C GLU A 140 -2.03 2.18 5.15
N LYS A 141 -3.19 2.75 4.79
CA LYS A 141 -3.87 3.77 5.60
C LYS A 141 -4.57 3.16 6.80
N LEU A 142 -5.17 1.98 6.64
CA LEU A 142 -5.85 1.27 7.72
C LEU A 142 -4.88 0.87 8.83
N ILE A 143 -3.69 0.43 8.45
CA ILE A 143 -2.61 0.06 9.38
C ILE A 143 -1.72 1.24 9.80
N GLN A 144 -2.09 2.49 9.44
CA GLN A 144 -1.37 3.72 9.75
C GLN A 144 0.11 3.76 9.33
N LEU A 145 0.49 3.04 8.27
CA LEU A 145 1.83 3.19 7.67
C LEU A 145 2.00 4.56 6.99
N THR A 146 0.89 5.25 6.66
CA THR A 146 0.90 6.61 6.12
C THR A 146 -0.03 7.55 6.87
N THR A 147 0.43 8.80 7.05
CA THR A 147 -0.38 9.90 7.57
C THR A 147 -1.14 10.63 6.46
N GLU A 148 -0.86 10.33 5.19
CA GLU A 148 -1.51 10.96 4.03
C GLU A 148 -3.02 10.75 4.05
N LYS A 149 -3.78 11.73 3.57
CA LYS A 149 -5.24 11.63 3.53
C LYS A 149 -5.63 10.51 2.55
N ALA A 150 -6.69 9.75 2.86
CA ALA A 150 -7.28 8.83 1.88
C ALA A 150 -7.59 9.59 0.58
N ARG A 151 -7.39 8.95 -0.58
CA ARG A 151 -7.58 9.63 -1.86
C ARG A 151 -8.98 10.22 -1.95
N TYR A 152 -9.03 11.49 -2.33
CA TYR A 152 -10.28 12.23 -2.50
C TYR A 152 -11.25 11.50 -3.44
N GLY A 153 -10.73 10.86 -4.50
CA GLY A 153 -11.51 10.09 -5.46
C GLY A 153 -12.30 8.94 -4.82
N VAL A 154 -11.66 8.12 -3.98
CA VAL A 154 -12.30 7.00 -3.28
C VAL A 154 -13.46 7.50 -2.43
N MET A 155 -13.19 8.50 -1.57
CA MET A 155 -14.20 9.07 -0.67
C MET A 155 -15.35 9.73 -1.43
N SER A 156 -15.06 10.40 -2.55
CA SER A 156 -16.08 11.04 -3.38
C SER A 156 -16.96 10.02 -4.09
N LYS A 157 -16.36 8.97 -4.66
CA LYS A 157 -17.09 7.90 -5.35
C LYS A 157 -17.98 7.13 -4.39
N MET A 158 -17.45 6.71 -3.24
CA MET A 158 -18.25 6.06 -2.19
C MET A 158 -19.41 6.94 -1.70
N SER A 159 -19.18 8.24 -1.48
CA SER A 159 -20.23 9.16 -1.04
C SER A 159 -21.42 9.20 -2.00
N GLY A 160 -21.13 9.18 -3.31
CA GLY A 160 -22.16 9.09 -4.35
C GLY A 160 -22.90 7.75 -4.33
N GLU A 161 -22.18 6.64 -4.32
CA GLU A 161 -22.80 5.29 -4.35
C GLU A 161 -23.62 4.97 -3.09
N LEU A 162 -23.25 5.55 -1.94
CA LEU A 162 -23.89 5.28 -0.65
C LEU A 162 -24.94 6.34 -0.25
N ASN A 163 -25.18 7.35 -1.11
CA ASN A 163 -26.06 8.49 -0.82
C ASN A 163 -25.80 9.10 0.55
N CYS A 164 -24.52 9.28 0.90
CA CYS A 164 -24.12 9.79 2.21
C CYS A 164 -23.14 10.95 2.05
N GLY A 165 -23.15 11.92 2.98
CA GLY A 165 -22.22 13.03 2.92
C GLY A 165 -20.77 12.58 3.14
N ARG A 166 -19.83 13.14 2.38
CA ARG A 166 -18.39 12.81 2.52
C ARG A 166 -17.85 12.98 3.94
N ASP A 167 -18.37 13.93 4.70
CA ASP A 167 -17.93 14.15 6.08
C ASP A 167 -18.37 13.03 7.03
N VAL A 168 -19.48 12.33 6.71
CA VAL A 168 -19.87 11.10 7.42
C VAL A 168 -18.82 10.03 7.19
N LEU A 169 -18.42 9.81 5.93
CA LEU A 169 -17.36 8.86 5.59
C LEU A 169 -16.02 9.21 6.22
N LYS A 170 -15.63 10.49 6.26
CA LYS A 170 -14.39 10.92 6.94
C LYS A 170 -14.41 10.62 8.43
N LYS A 171 -15.54 10.87 9.11
CA LYS A 171 -15.70 10.54 10.54
C LYS A 171 -15.62 9.04 10.76
N SER A 172 -16.33 8.25 9.94
CA SER A 172 -16.23 6.79 9.98
C SER A 172 -14.83 6.28 9.67
N LEU A 173 -14.06 6.90 8.79
CA LEU A 173 -12.69 6.48 8.49
C LEU A 173 -11.79 6.53 9.74
N THR A 174 -11.93 7.57 10.57
CA THR A 174 -11.19 7.67 11.82
C THR A 174 -11.56 6.54 12.78
N ALA A 175 -12.85 6.22 12.91
CA ALA A 175 -13.33 5.10 13.72
C ALA A 175 -12.83 3.75 13.19
N VAL A 176 -12.90 3.54 11.88
CA VAL A 176 -12.39 2.37 11.17
C VAL A 176 -10.93 2.11 11.47
N ILE A 177 -10.07 3.13 11.34
CA ILE A 177 -8.63 2.96 11.60
C ILE A 177 -8.38 2.50 13.04
N VAL A 178 -9.12 3.05 14.01
CA VAL A 178 -9.02 2.61 15.41
C VAL A 178 -9.55 1.18 15.56
N ALA A 179 -10.73 0.88 15.02
CA ALA A 179 -11.38 -0.42 15.14
C ALA A 179 -10.55 -1.54 14.50
N PHE A 180 -10.02 -1.30 13.31
CA PHE A 180 -9.18 -2.23 12.55
C PHE A 180 -7.88 -2.60 13.29
N ARG A 181 -7.37 -1.72 14.14
CA ARG A 181 -6.16 -1.96 14.93
C ARG A 181 -6.45 -2.64 16.26
N VAL A 182 -7.54 -2.27 16.91
CA VAL A 182 -7.84 -2.67 18.29
C VAL A 182 -8.65 -3.96 18.34
N TYR A 183 -9.62 -4.12 17.44
CA TYR A 183 -10.59 -5.22 17.49
C TYR A 183 -10.24 -6.27 16.44
N LYS A 184 -9.63 -7.37 16.92
CA LYS A 184 -9.26 -8.51 16.08
C LYS A 184 -10.44 -9.06 15.28
N SER A 185 -11.62 -9.18 15.88
CA SER A 185 -12.83 -9.66 15.20
C SER A 185 -13.25 -8.77 14.04
N PHE A 186 -13.17 -7.45 14.20
CA PHE A 186 -13.49 -6.48 13.14
C PHE A 186 -12.48 -6.59 11.98
N HIS A 187 -11.19 -6.69 12.31
CA HIS A 187 -10.12 -6.88 11.35
C HIS A 187 -10.27 -8.18 10.54
N GLU A 188 -10.51 -9.31 11.21
CA GLU A 188 -10.70 -10.60 10.58
C GLU A 188 -11.93 -10.61 9.68
N GLU A 189 -13.03 -10.01 10.12
CA GLU A 189 -14.25 -9.91 9.32
C GLU A 189 -14.06 -9.03 8.08
N ALA A 190 -13.36 -7.91 8.20
CA ALA A 190 -13.04 -7.05 7.07
C ALA A 190 -12.18 -7.79 6.03
N TYR A 191 -11.16 -8.53 6.46
CA TYR A 191 -10.33 -9.35 5.56
C TYR A 191 -11.13 -10.50 4.93
N ARG A 192 -11.99 -11.16 5.69
CA ARG A 192 -12.86 -12.22 5.17
C ARG A 192 -13.74 -11.70 4.03
N LEU A 193 -14.39 -10.55 4.22
CA LEU A 193 -15.21 -9.92 3.20
C LEU A 193 -14.39 -9.44 1.99
N TYR A 194 -13.22 -8.86 2.25
CA TYR A 194 -12.28 -8.45 1.19
C TYR A 194 -11.89 -9.62 0.29
N GLU A 195 -11.45 -10.76 0.86
CA GLU A 195 -11.06 -11.93 0.08
C GLU A 195 -12.24 -12.55 -0.68
N LEU A 196 -13.43 -12.64 -0.06
CA LEU A 196 -14.63 -13.12 -0.75
C LEU A 196 -14.99 -12.26 -1.97
N ILE A 197 -15.03 -10.94 -1.80
CA ILE A 197 -15.35 -9.99 -2.87
C ILE A 197 -14.29 -10.04 -3.96
N LYS A 198 -13.01 -10.14 -3.58
CA LYS A 198 -11.90 -10.24 -4.51
C LYS A 198 -12.01 -11.48 -5.40
N ILE A 199 -12.24 -12.66 -4.80
CA ILE A 199 -12.38 -13.92 -5.53
C ILE A 199 -13.64 -13.92 -6.42
N GLU A 200 -14.79 -13.52 -5.88
CA GLU A 200 -16.06 -13.49 -6.61
C GLU A 200 -15.99 -12.64 -7.87
N ASN A 201 -15.37 -11.47 -7.78
CA ASN A 201 -15.26 -10.52 -8.87
C ASN A 201 -13.99 -10.71 -9.71
N LYS A 202 -13.17 -11.73 -9.40
CA LYS A 202 -11.87 -11.99 -10.02
C LYS A 202 -10.96 -10.76 -10.04
N PHE A 203 -11.06 -9.94 -9.00
CA PHE A 203 -10.20 -8.78 -8.87
C PHE A 203 -8.77 -9.26 -8.70
N PHE A 204 -7.89 -8.69 -9.51
CA PHE A 204 -6.45 -8.94 -9.45
C PHE A 204 -6.04 -10.38 -9.78
N GLU A 205 -6.93 -11.16 -10.42
CA GLU A 205 -6.56 -12.45 -11.01
C GLU A 205 -6.01 -12.23 -12.43
N TYR A 206 -4.69 -12.42 -12.63
CA TYR A 206 -4.15 -12.79 -13.95
C TYR A 206 -3.05 -13.83 -13.81
N GLY A 207 -3.29 -15.01 -14.38
CA GLY A 207 -2.39 -16.15 -14.29
C GLY A 207 -2.92 -17.49 -14.81
N LYS A 208 -3.79 -17.48 -15.84
CA LYS A 208 -3.87 -18.57 -16.83
C LYS A 208 -4.12 -17.94 -18.20
N ALA A 209 -3.10 -17.28 -18.72
CA ALA A 209 -2.98 -17.17 -20.17
C ALA A 209 -2.54 -18.56 -20.65
N GLU A 210 -3.42 -19.24 -21.39
CA GLU A 210 -3.04 -20.35 -22.27
C GLU A 210 -2.15 -19.85 -23.42
#